data_AF-S3L8D0-F1
#
_entry.id   AF-S3L8D0-F1
#
_cell.length_a   1.000
_cell.length_b   1.000
_cell.length_c   1.000
_cell.angle_alpha   90.00
_cell.angle_beta   90.00
_cell.angle_gamma   90.00
#
_symmetry.space_group_name_H-M   'P 1'
#
loop_
_entity.id
_entity.type
_entity.pdbx_description
1 polymer ?
#
loop_
_entity_poly.entity_id
_entity_poly.type
_entity_poly.pdbx_seq_one_letter_code
_entity_poly.pdbx_strand_id
1 'polypeptide(L)' 'MACAKVFMSGNSQAVRIPKEFHIDHSELSIKKIGTTIILYPQNHPWENLRKSLSEFSDDFMSDGRNQPALPERESLF' A
#
# COMPACT_ATOMS: atom_id res chain seq x y z
N MET A 1 -1.47 -11.30 -15.50
CA MET A 1 -2.33 -11.77 -14.39
C MET A 1 -1.90 -13.18 -14.04
N ALA A 2 -1.61 -13.45 -12.76
CA ALA A 2 -1.17 -14.76 -12.30
C ALA A 2 -2.08 -15.25 -11.18
N CYS A 3 -2.39 -16.55 -11.16
CA CYS A 3 -3.14 -17.18 -10.08
C CYS A 3 -2.18 -18.01 -9.23
N ALA A 4 -2.28 -17.89 -7.91
CA ALA A 4 -1.52 -18.72 -6.98
C ALA A 4 -2.38 -19.89 -6.48
N LYS A 5 -1.74 -21.05 -6.24
CA LYS A 5 -2.42 -22.19 -5.61
C LYS A 5 -2.40 -22.03 -4.09
N VAL A 6 -3.56 -22.29 -3.48
CA VAL A 6 -3.71 -22.43 -2.04
C VAL A 6 -3.58 -23.91 -1.67
N PHE A 7 -2.81 -24.22 -0.63
CA PHE A 7 -2.56 -25.59 -0.19
C PHE A 7 -2.36 -25.64 1.33
N MET A 8 -2.25 -26.85 1.88
CA MET A 8 -1.97 -27.07 3.31
C MET A 8 -0.48 -27.37 3.52
N SER A 9 0.10 -26.78 4.58
CA SER A 9 1.44 -27.08 5.07
C SER A 9 1.34 -27.40 6.56
N GLY A 10 1.34 -28.70 6.89
CA GLY A 10 0.96 -29.17 8.23
C GLY A 10 -0.48 -28.75 8.57
N ASN A 11 -0.65 -28.09 9.71
CA ASN A 11 -1.96 -27.59 10.18
C ASN A 11 -2.28 -26.16 9.70
N SER A 12 -1.47 -25.58 8.80
CA SER A 12 -1.62 -24.21 8.33
C SER A 12 -1.95 -24.15 6.84
N GLN A 13 -2.66 -23.09 6.44
CA GLN A 13 -2.89 -22.78 5.03
C GLN A 13 -1.70 -21.98 4.47
N ALA A 14 -1.31 -22.28 3.24
CA ALA A 14 -0.21 -21.63 2.53
C ALA A 14 -0.61 -21.26 1.10
N VAL A 15 0.05 -20.23 0.56
CA VAL A 15 -0.09 -19.79 -0.83
C VAL A 15 1.26 -19.95 -1.52
N ARG A 16 1.29 -20.62 -2.68
CA ARG A 16 2.52 -20.74 -3.46
C ARG A 16 2.74 -19.45 -4.25
N ILE A 17 3.75 -18.69 -3.88
CA ILE A 17 4.15 -17.46 -4.57
C ILE A 17 4.83 -17.82 -5.91
N PRO A 18 4.32 -17.37 -7.07
CA PRO A 18 4.99 -17.56 -8.35
C PRO A 18 6.35 -16.86 -8.41
N LYS A 19 7.27 -17.34 -9.26
CA LYS A 19 8.65 -16.86 -9.32
C LYS A 19 8.75 -15.37 -9.64
N GLU A 20 7.88 -14.86 -10.50
CA GLU A 20 7.81 -13.46 -10.89
C GLU A 20 7.38 -12.51 -9.75
N PHE A 21 6.85 -13.05 -8.64
CA PHE A 21 6.53 -12.31 -7.41
C PHE A 21 7.48 -12.71 -6.26
N HIS A 22 8.73 -13.04 -6.58
CA HIS A 22 9.73 -13.41 -5.57
C HIS A 22 9.83 -12.35 -4.46
N ILE A 23 10.05 -12.82 -3.23
CA ILE A 23 10.10 -11.99 -2.04
C ILE A 23 11.47 -12.18 -1.40
N ASP A 24 12.24 -11.10 -1.32
CA ASP A 24 13.61 -11.11 -0.76
C ASP A 24 13.63 -11.05 0.79
N HIS A 25 12.47 -11.06 1.43
CA HIS A 25 12.32 -11.01 2.88
C HIS A 25 11.94 -12.39 3.44
N SER A 26 12.53 -12.75 4.59
CA SER A 26 12.20 -13.98 5.32
C SER A 26 10.84 -13.92 6.01
N GLU A 27 10.38 -12.72 6.36
CA GLU A 27 9.13 -12.49 7.10
C GLU A 27 8.38 -11.27 6.55
N LEU A 28 7.05 -11.34 6.60
CA LEU A 28 6.15 -10.26 6.19
C LEU A 28 5.06 -10.08 7.23
N SER A 29 4.63 -8.85 7.40
CA SER A 29 3.38 -8.54 8.08
C SER A 29 2.20 -8.88 7.18
N ILE A 30 1.11 -9.38 7.78
CA ILE A 30 -0.13 -9.75 7.10
C ILE A 30 -1.29 -8.89 7.59
N LYS A 31 -2.09 -8.37 6.66
CA LYS A 31 -3.32 -7.63 6.97
C LYS A 31 -4.46 -8.08 6.06
N LYS A 32 -5.65 -8.28 6.63
CA LYS A 32 -6.86 -8.57 5.88
C LYS A 32 -7.74 -7.32 5.78
N ILE A 33 -8.17 -6.96 4.57
CA ILE A 33 -9.09 -5.86 4.30
C ILE A 33 -10.24 -6.40 3.44
N GLY A 34 -11.41 -6.58 4.04
CA GLY A 34 -12.53 -7.26 3.40
C GLY A 34 -12.15 -8.68 2.98
N THR A 35 -12.19 -8.95 1.67
CA THR A 35 -11.78 -10.22 1.05
C THR A 35 -10.31 -10.27 0.62
N THR A 36 -9.56 -9.16 0.77
CA THR A 36 -8.17 -9.04 0.32
C THR A 36 -7.20 -9.33 1.46
N ILE A 37 -6.12 -10.06 1.15
CA ILE A 37 -4.96 -10.25 2.03
C ILE A 37 -3.80 -9.43 1.46
N ILE A 38 -3.19 -8.60 2.30
CA ILE A 38 -2.03 -7.79 1.97
C ILE A 38 -0.85 -8.30 2.80
N LEU A 39 0.24 -8.62 2.10
CA LEU A 39 1.53 -8.95 2.69
C LEU A 39 2.51 -7.80 2.43
N TYR A 40 3.22 -7.36 3.47
CA TYR A 40 4.15 -6.23 3.36
C TYR A 40 5.34 -6.39 4.33
N PRO A 41 6.52 -5.83 4.02
CA PRO A 41 7.68 -5.89 4.91
C PRO A 41 7.41 -5.15 6.22
N GLN A 42 7.73 -5.77 7.36
CA GLN A 42 7.49 -5.18 8.69
C GLN A 42 8.33 -3.92 8.93
N ASN A 43 9.57 -3.91 8.44
CA ASN A 43 10.52 -2.81 8.69
C ASN A 43 10.32 -1.61 7.77
N HIS A 44 9.52 -1.75 6.72
CA HIS A 44 9.32 -0.72 5.70
C HIS A 44 7.87 -0.62 5.21
N PRO A 45 6.88 -0.41 6.10
CA PRO A 45 5.46 -0.40 5.73
C PRO A 45 5.09 0.74 4.76
N TRP A 46 5.90 1.80 4.72
CA TRP A 46 5.70 2.98 3.87
C TRP A 46 6.55 2.99 2.59
N GLU A 47 7.32 1.94 2.31
CA GLU A 47 8.19 1.93 1.12
C GLU A 47 7.41 2.03 -0.19
N ASN A 48 6.24 1.40 -0.26
CA ASN A 48 5.37 1.51 -1.44
C ASN A 48 4.84 2.95 -1.61
N LEU A 49 4.47 3.61 -0.51
CA LEU A 49 4.07 5.03 -0.55
C LEU A 49 5.24 5.92 -1.00
N ARG A 50 6.46 5.63 -0.52
CA ARG A 50 7.65 6.38 -0.90
C ARG A 50 7.97 6.22 -2.39
N LYS A 51 7.87 5.00 -2.92
CA LYS A 51 8.07 4.70 -4.35
C LYS A 51 6.99 5.35 -5.22
N SER A 52 5.74 5.39 -4.77
CA SER A 52 4.66 6.02 -5.56
C SER A 52 4.86 7.52 -5.77
N LEU A 53 5.69 8.19 -4.96
CA LEU A 53 6.01 9.60 -5.16
C LEU A 53 6.71 9.89 -6.48
N SER A 54 7.37 8.91 -7.10
CA SER A 54 7.97 9.06 -8.44
C SER A 54 7.03 8.66 -9.58
N GLU A 55 5.80 8.25 -9.28
CA GLU A 55 4.82 7.81 -10.28
C GLU A 55 3.83 8.92 -10.68
N PHE A 56 3.92 10.11 -10.06
CA PHE A 56 3.16 11.28 -10.50
C PHE A 56 3.62 11.72 -11.88
N SER A 57 2.68 12.19 -12.70
CA SER A 57 3.00 12.86 -13.97
C SER A 57 3.69 14.20 -13.72
N ASP A 58 4.45 14.68 -14.71
CA ASP A 58 5.19 15.94 -14.61
C ASP A 58 4.29 17.16 -14.36
N ASP A 59 3.02 17.08 -14.76
CA ASP A 59 1.99 18.12 -14.59
C ASP A 59 1.20 17.98 -13.29
N PHE A 60 1.46 16.95 -12.48
CA PHE A 60 0.75 16.76 -11.21
C PHE A 60 0.99 17.96 -10.28
N MET A 61 -0.09 18.71 -9.99
CA MET A 61 -0.06 19.92 -9.15
C MET A 61 0.89 21.01 -9.70
N SER A 62 1.06 21.11 -11.02
CA SER A 62 1.92 22.13 -11.66
C SER A 62 1.53 23.57 -11.29
N ASP A 63 0.23 23.82 -11.11
CA ASP A 63 -0.33 25.12 -10.71
C ASP A 63 -0.32 25.33 -9.19
N GLY A 64 0.26 24.38 -8.45
CA GLY A 64 0.29 24.38 -7.00
C GLY A 64 -1.04 24.01 -6.35
N ARG A 65 -1.09 24.17 -5.02
CA ARG A 65 -2.31 23.93 -4.25
C ARG A 65 -3.24 25.14 -4.37
N ASN A 66 -4.39 24.96 -5.01
CA ASN A 66 -5.48 25.94 -5.04
C ASN A 66 -6.21 26.01 -3.68
N GLN A 67 -5.54 26.58 -2.67
CA GLN A 67 -6.10 26.76 -1.34
C GLN A 67 -6.81 28.12 -1.23
N PRO A 68 -8.14 28.17 -1.06
CA PRO A 68 -8.83 29.43 -0.81
C PRO A 68 -8.49 29.99 0.58
N ALA A 69 -8.71 31.29 0.74
CA ALA A 69 -8.64 31.96 2.04
C ALA A 69 -9.62 31.29 3.04
N LEU A 70 -9.23 31.24 4.31
CA LEU A 70 -10.14 30.79 5.36
C LEU A 70 -11.34 31.76 5.41
N PRO A 71 -12.58 31.25 5.53
CA PRO A 71 -13.74 32.11 5.69
C PRO A 71 -13.62 32.86 7.02
N GLU A 72 -14.05 34.12 7.01
CA GLU A 72 -14.25 34.87 8.24
C GLU A 72 -15.35 34.16 9.05
N ARG A 73 -15.09 33.96 10.35
CA ARG A 73 -16.03 33.34 11.28
C ARG A 73 -16.31 34.32 12.40
N GLU A 74 -17.54 34.29 12.91
CA GLU A 74 -17.89 35.04 14.11
C GLU A 74 -16.97 34.64 15.27
N SER A 75 -16.59 35.65 16.06
CA SER A 75 -15.97 35.44 17.36
C SER A 75 -16.89 34.55 18.20
N LEU A 76 -16.33 33.58 18.92
CA LEU A 76 -17.08 32.78 19.88
C LEU A 76 -17.55 33.61 21.09
N PHE A 77 -17.10 34.87 21.20
CA PHE A 77 -17.34 35.78 22.32
C PHE A 77 -17.83 37.15 21.83
#